data_AF-A0A182EZN1-F1
#
_entry.id   AF-A0A182EZN1-F1
#
_cell.length_a   1.000
_cell.length_b   1.000
_cell.length_c   1.000
_cell.angle_alpha   90.00
_cell.angle_beta   90.00
_cell.angle_gamma   90.00
#
_symmetry.space_group_name_H-M   'P 1'
#
loop_
_entity.id
_entity.type
_entity.pdbx_description
1 polymer ?
#
loop_
_entity_poly.entity_id
_entity_poly.type
_entity_poly.pdbx_seq_one_letter_code
_entity_poly.pdbx_strand_id
1 'polypeptide(L)'
;MDREGIIHYLPHHEVLTPGKTTTKLRIVYDASAHIKGEKSLNNVLYRGPITLPDLAGVLLRFRMMKTVIMADIEKAFLQLELHPSERNCTRLLWLKEIQGEITKENLVCYRFQRVPFG
;
A
#
# COMPACT_ATOMS: atom_id res chain seq x y z
N MET A 1 20.43 13.63 -2.75
CA MET A 1 19.62 13.56 -1.51
C MET A 1 18.83 12.25 -1.35
N ASP A 2 18.96 11.24 -2.24
CA ASP A 2 18.12 10.01 -2.22
C ASP A 2 18.74 8.76 -1.56
N ARG A 3 19.74 8.91 -0.68
CA ARG A 3 20.45 7.78 -0.06
C ARG A 3 20.57 7.83 1.46
N GLU A 4 19.79 8.68 2.13
CA GLU A 4 19.69 8.65 3.58
C GLU A 4 18.56 7.72 4.03
N GLY A 5 18.82 6.92 5.06
CA GLY A 5 17.85 6.04 5.70
C GLY A 5 17.71 4.66 5.08
N ILE A 6 16.69 3.91 5.55
CA ILE A 6 16.37 2.56 5.09
C ILE A 6 15.76 2.64 3.69
N ILE A 7 16.23 1.78 2.79
CA ILE A 7 15.75 1.69 1.40
C ILE A 7 15.16 0.31 1.18
N HIS A 8 13.94 0.25 0.66
CA HIS A 8 13.28 -0.99 0.29
C HIS A 8 12.48 -0.79 -1.00
N TYR A 9 12.46 -1.82 -1.85
CA TYR A 9 11.77 -1.82 -3.13
C TYR A 9 10.62 -2.83 -3.09
N LEU A 10 9.40 -2.34 -3.29
CA LEU A 10 8.20 -3.14 -3.41
C LEU A 10 8.13 -3.76 -4.82
N PRO A 11 8.18 -5.10 -4.95
CA PRO A 11 7.77 -5.73 -6.18
C PRO A 11 6.29 -5.47 -6.42
N HIS A 12 5.92 -5.40 -7.69
CA HIS A 12 4.54 -5.16 -8.07
C HIS A 12 4.20 -5.95 -9.33
N HIS A 13 2.92 -6.25 -9.48
CA HIS A 13 2.38 -6.96 -10.64
C HIS A 13 0.95 -6.49 -10.90
N GLU A 14 0.49 -6.67 -12.13
CA GLU A 14 -0.87 -6.41 -12.52
C GLU A 14 -1.82 -7.54 -12.11
N VAL A 15 -3.00 -7.15 -11.67
CA VAL A 15 -4.15 -8.03 -11.50
C VAL A 15 -5.25 -7.54 -12.41
N LEU A 16 -5.56 -8.36 -13.41
CA LEU A 16 -6.64 -8.12 -14.36
C LEU A 16 -7.94 -8.71 -13.83
N THR A 17 -9.00 -7.89 -13.81
CA THR A 17 -10.36 -8.35 -13.54
C THR A 17 -11.29 -7.80 -14.64
N PRO A 18 -11.35 -8.47 -15.81
CA PRO A 18 -12.04 -7.94 -16.99
C PRO A 18 -13.53 -7.67 -16.77
N GLY A 19 -14.17 -8.39 -15.85
CA GLY A 19 -15.59 -8.24 -15.50
C GLY A 19 -15.92 -7.06 -14.57
N LYS A 20 -14.92 -6.30 -14.10
CA LYS A 20 -15.19 -5.08 -13.31
C LYS A 20 -15.56 -3.92 -14.21
N THR A 21 -16.65 -3.22 -13.87
CA THR A 21 -17.13 -2.04 -14.58
C THR A 21 -16.22 -0.83 -14.44
N THR A 22 -15.56 -0.65 -13.28
CA THR A 22 -14.74 0.53 -12.99
C THR A 22 -13.26 0.29 -13.31
N THR A 23 -12.61 -0.60 -12.56
CA THR A 23 -11.15 -0.80 -12.62
C THR A 23 -10.82 -2.21 -13.09
N LYS A 24 -10.54 -2.33 -14.39
CA LYS A 24 -10.20 -3.61 -15.06
C LYS A 24 -8.78 -4.09 -14.76
N LEU A 25 -7.84 -3.20 -14.48
CA LEU A 25 -6.46 -3.49 -14.12
C LEU A 25 -6.13 -2.81 -12.80
N ARG A 26 -5.56 -3.55 -11.86
CA ARG A 26 -5.02 -3.01 -10.60
C ARG A 26 -3.56 -3.41 -10.48
N ILE A 27 -2.73 -2.51 -9.97
CA ILE A 27 -1.35 -2.83 -9.60
C ILE A 27 -1.35 -3.24 -8.13
N VAL A 28 -0.82 -4.42 -7.85
CA VAL A 28 -0.62 -4.92 -6.49
C VAL A 28 0.84 -4.74 -6.12
N TYR A 29 1.10 -4.17 -4.95
CA TYR A 29 2.44 -3.99 -4.39
C TYR A 29 2.62 -5.01 -3.26
N ASP A 30 3.59 -5.92 -3.41
CA ASP A 30 3.78 -7.01 -2.46
C ASP A 30 4.82 -6.64 -1.39
N ALA A 31 4.34 -6.17 -0.24
CA ALA A 31 5.16 -5.87 0.93
C ALA A 31 5.57 -7.12 1.74
N SER A 32 5.07 -8.31 1.37
CA SER A 32 5.41 -9.60 1.99
C SER A 32 6.49 -10.34 1.20
N ALA A 33 6.77 -9.94 -0.03
CA ALA A 33 7.85 -10.50 -0.85
C ALA A 33 9.20 -10.34 -0.16
N HIS A 34 9.97 -11.43 -0.13
CA HIS A 34 11.32 -11.47 0.42
C HIS A 34 12.11 -12.63 -0.20
N ILE A 35 13.43 -12.50 -0.19
CA ILE A 35 14.34 -13.59 -0.55
C ILE A 35 14.36 -14.60 0.62
N LYS A 36 14.54 -15.89 0.31
CA LYS A 36 14.65 -16.93 1.34
C LYS A 36 15.72 -16.56 2.38
N GLY A 37 15.31 -16.52 3.65
CA GLY A 37 16.19 -16.18 4.78
C GLY A 37 16.18 -14.70 5.16
N GLU A 38 15.59 -13.82 4.34
CA GLU A 38 15.46 -12.39 4.62
C GLU A 38 14.08 -12.04 5.17
N LYS A 39 13.97 -10.86 5.78
CA LYS A 39 12.68 -10.34 6.28
C LYS A 39 12.00 -9.49 5.21
N SER A 40 10.68 -9.64 5.08
CA SER A 40 9.86 -8.74 4.27
C SER A 40 9.62 -7.40 4.98
N LEU A 41 9.14 -6.39 4.24
CA LEU A 41 8.73 -5.11 4.83
C LEU A 41 7.67 -5.33 5.94
N ASN A 42 6.68 -6.19 5.69
CA ASN A 42 5.65 -6.52 6.67
C ASN A 42 6.19 -7.18 7.95
N ASN A 43 7.37 -7.81 7.91
CA ASN A 43 7.98 -8.40 9.11
C ASN A 43 8.75 -7.39 9.96
N VAL A 44 9.21 -6.28 9.37
CA VAL A 44 10.03 -5.27 10.06
C VAL A 44 9.23 -4.04 10.49
N LEU A 45 8.03 -3.84 9.94
CA LEU A 45 7.14 -2.78 10.38
C LEU A 45 6.64 -3.01 11.81
N TYR A 46 6.74 -1.96 12.63
CA TYR A 46 6.16 -1.96 13.96
C TYR A 46 4.63 -1.91 13.86
N ARG A 47 3.96 -2.96 14.33
CA ARG A 47 2.49 -3.09 14.23
C ARG A 47 1.72 -2.13 15.14
N GLY A 48 2.36 -1.68 16.23
CA GLY A 48 1.68 -0.93 17.27
C GLY A 48 0.61 -1.75 18.02
N PRO A 49 -0.05 -1.13 19.02
CA PRO A 49 -1.18 -1.74 19.71
C PRO A 49 -2.42 -1.79 18.79
N ILE A 50 -3.29 -2.78 19.02
CA ILE A 50 -4.58 -2.86 18.33
C ILE A 50 -5.49 -1.77 18.89
N THR A 51 -5.78 -0.75 18.08
CA THR A 51 -6.66 0.38 18.44
C THR A 51 -8.09 0.22 17.90
N LEU A 52 -8.36 -0.86 17.16
CA LEU A 52 -9.69 -1.13 16.63
C LEU A 52 -10.67 -1.42 17.77
N PRO A 53 -11.84 -0.77 17.80
CA PRO A 53 -12.87 -1.08 18.79
C PRO A 53 -13.39 -2.51 18.56
N ASP A 54 -13.84 -3.15 19.63
CA ASP A 54 -14.48 -4.46 19.53
C ASP A 54 -15.69 -4.42 18.59
N LEU A 55 -15.62 -5.23 17.52
CA LEU A 55 -16.61 -5.22 16.45
C LEU A 55 -17.99 -5.64 16.98
N ALA A 56 -18.06 -6.62 17.87
CA ALA A 56 -19.33 -7.05 18.46
C ALA A 56 -19.98 -5.91 19.26
N GLY A 57 -19.19 -5.22 20.10
CA GLY A 57 -19.62 -4.05 20.84
C GLY A 57 -20.08 -2.89 19.95
N VAL A 58 -19.38 -2.65 18.83
CA VAL A 58 -19.81 -1.66 17.83
C VAL A 58 -21.18 -2.03 17.24
N LEU A 59 -21.36 -3.29 16.82
CA LEU A 59 -22.61 -3.78 16.23
C LEU A 59 -23.78 -3.77 17.23
N LEU A 60 -23.55 -4.10 18.50
CA LEU A 60 -24.57 -4.04 19.55
C LEU A 60 -25.03 -2.60 19.79
N ARG A 61 -24.11 -1.65 19.94
CA ARG A 61 -24.45 -0.22 20.07
C ARG A 61 -25.19 0.29 18.85
N PHE A 62 -24.77 -0.12 17.66
CA PHE A 62 -25.44 0.24 16.40
C PHE A 62 -26.91 -0.20 16.38
N ARG A 63 -27.22 -1.39 16.91
CA ARG A 63 -28.60 -1.92 17.02
C ARG A 63 -29.47 -1.22 18.07
N MET A 64 -28.88 -0.56 19.06
CA MET A 64 -29.63 0.17 20.11
C MET A 64 -30.19 1.51 19.62
N MET A 65 -29.66 2.05 18.52
CA MET A 65 -30.05 3.35 18.00
C MET A 65 -31.25 3.22 17.05
N LYS A 66 -32.24 4.10 17.20
CA LYS A 66 -33.44 4.15 16.33
C LYS A 66 -33.09 4.53 14.89
N THR A 67 -32.08 5.38 14.70
CA THR A 67 -31.62 5.88 13.41
C THR A 67 -30.09 5.89 13.41
N VAL A 68 -29.50 5.47 12.29
CA VAL A 68 -28.05 5.35 12.09
C VAL A 68 -27.67 5.89 10.72
N ILE A 69 -26.49 6.49 10.61
CA ILE A 69 -25.90 6.94 9.35
C ILE A 69 -24.67 6.09 9.09
N MET A 70 -24.57 5.56 7.87
CA MET A 70 -23.41 4.83 7.39
C MET A 70 -22.83 5.54 6.17
N ALA A 71 -21.52 5.64 6.12
CA ALA A 71 -20.79 6.15 4.98
C ALA A 71 -19.51 5.32 4.81
N ASP A 72 -19.10 5.16 3.55
CA ASP A 72 -17.80 4.58 3.20
C ASP A 72 -16.83 5.71 2.86
N ILE A 73 -15.60 5.63 3.38
CA ILE A 73 -14.54 6.59 3.06
C ILE A 73 -13.74 6.02 1.90
N GLU A 74 -14.02 6.52 0.69
CA GLU A 74 -13.28 6.10 -0.49
C GLU A 74 -11.78 6.37 -0.31
N LYS A 75 -10.96 5.34 -0.49
CA LYS A 75 -9.48 5.42 -0.43
C LYS A 75 -8.96 6.01 0.90
N ALA A 76 -9.54 5.62 2.03
CA ALA A 76 -9.13 6.10 3.36
C ALA A 76 -7.61 6.11 3.61
N PHE A 77 -6.88 5.05 3.22
CA PHE A 77 -5.42 4.98 3.39
C PHE A 77 -4.65 6.07 2.63
N LEU A 78 -5.15 6.51 1.46
CA LEU A 78 -4.54 7.60 0.69
C LEU A 78 -4.76 8.98 1.31
N GLN A 79 -5.51 9.08 2.41
CA GLN A 79 -5.61 10.32 3.20
C GLN A 79 -4.47 10.42 4.24
N LEU A 80 -3.71 9.34 4.47
CA LEU A 80 -2.60 9.31 5.41
C LEU A 80 -1.27 9.49 4.68
N GLU A 81 -0.52 10.53 5.04
CA GLU A 81 0.81 10.79 4.49
C GLU A 81 1.90 9.98 5.21
N LEU A 82 2.88 9.51 4.43
CA LEU A 82 4.10 8.93 4.98
C LEU A 82 5.06 10.04 5.34
N HIS A 83 5.68 9.89 6.51
CA HIS A 83 6.74 10.79 6.95
C HIS A 83 7.85 10.82 5.88
N PRO A 84 8.37 12.00 5.48
CA PRO A 84 9.33 12.10 4.38
C PRO A 84 10.54 11.17 4.50
N SER A 85 11.03 10.93 5.72
CA SER A 85 12.17 10.03 5.96
C SER A 85 11.87 8.55 5.72
N GLU A 86 10.61 8.14 5.73
CA GLU A 86 10.19 6.73 5.59
C GLU A 86 9.76 6.37 4.17
N ARG A 87 9.61 7.36 3.29
CA ARG A 87 9.16 7.15 1.89
C ARG A 87 10.13 6.27 1.10
N ASN A 88 11.39 6.20 1.50
CA ASN A 88 12.38 5.32 0.87
C ASN A 88 12.15 3.81 1.16
N CYS A 89 11.30 3.46 2.12
CA CYS A 89 10.89 2.08 2.39
C CYS A 89 9.80 1.57 1.43
N THR A 90 9.15 2.46 0.69
CA THR A 90 8.04 2.16 -0.21
C THR A 90 8.39 2.49 -1.66
N ARG A 91 9.64 2.30 -2.06
CA ARG A 91 10.08 2.55 -3.43
C ARG A 91 9.56 1.46 -4.35
N LEU A 92 9.42 1.79 -5.62
CA LEU A 92 9.14 0.82 -6.69
C LEU A 92 9.89 1.25 -7.95
N LEU A 93 10.17 0.27 -8.79
CA LEU A 93 10.81 0.48 -10.08
C LEU A 93 9.75 0.44 -11.18
N TRP A 94 9.91 1.25 -12.21
CA TRP A 94 9.01 1.29 -13.36
C TRP A 94 9.81 1.56 -14.64
N LEU A 95 9.32 1.13 -15.80
CA LEU A 95 9.93 1.45 -17.10
C LEU A 95 9.17 2.61 -17.73
N LYS A 96 9.89 3.65 -18.20
CA LYS A 96 9.28 4.74 -18.98
C LYS A 96 8.66 4.21 -20.27
N GLU A 97 9.44 3.38 -20.97
CA GLU A 97 9.07 2.67 -22.17
C GLU A 97 9.03 1.17 -21.85
N ILE A 98 7.82 0.61 -21.74
CA ILE A 98 7.59 -0.78 -21.32
C ILE A 98 8.20 -1.77 -22.32
N GLN A 99 8.21 -1.42 -23.60
CA GLN A 99 8.78 -2.25 -24.68
C GLN A 99 10.27 -1.98 -24.93
N GLY A 100 10.86 -0.99 -24.26
CA GLY A 100 12.27 -0.65 -24.41
C GLY A 100 13.19 -1.58 -23.61
N GLU A 101 14.49 -1.44 -23.82
CA GLU A 101 15.49 -2.17 -23.04
C GLU A 101 15.52 -1.72 -21.57
N ILE A 102 15.90 -2.62 -20.67
CA ILE A 102 16.06 -2.32 -19.25
C ILE A 102 17.40 -1.58 -19.06
N THR A 103 17.37 -0.28 -19.25
CA THR A 103 18.51 0.63 -19.05
C THR A 103 18.28 1.57 -17.87
N LYS A 104 19.34 2.21 -17.35
CA LYS A 104 19.21 3.19 -16.25
C LYS A 104 18.39 4.40 -16.66
N GLU A 105 18.41 4.74 -17.95
CA GLU A 105 17.72 5.87 -18.54
C GLU A 105 16.21 5.59 -18.69
N ASN A 106 15.87 4.33 -18.97
CA ASN A 106 14.49 3.83 -19.07
C ASN A 106 13.89 3.45 -17.72
N LEU A 107 14.71 3.15 -16.71
CA LEU A 107 14.27 2.81 -15.36
C LEU A 107 13.95 4.07 -14.54
N VAL A 108 12.74 4.15 -14.02
CA VAL A 108 12.31 5.19 -13.06
C VAL A 108 12.07 4.55 -11.72
N CYS A 109 12.49 5.26 -10.68
CA CYS A 109 12.14 4.90 -9.31
C CYS A 109 11.08 5.85 -8.77
N TYR A 110 9.91 5.30 -8.45
CA TYR A 110 8.88 5.99 -7.71
C TYR A 110 8.93 5.61 -6.23
N ARG A 111 8.28 6.41 -5.39
CA ARG A 111 8.06 6.13 -3.97
C ARG A 111 6.70 6.65 -3.56
N PHE A 112 6.04 5.96 -2.64
CA PHE A 112 4.77 6.44 -2.12
C PHE A 112 4.98 7.64 -1.21
N GLN A 113 4.07 8.63 -1.32
CA GLN A 113 3.99 9.74 -0.37
C GLN A 113 2.93 9.50 0.70
N ARG A 114 2.07 8.51 0.50
CA ARG A 114 0.91 8.15 1.32
C ARG A 114 0.91 6.66 1.57
N VAL A 115 0.16 6.19 2.55
CA VAL A 115 0.11 4.77 2.89
C VAL A 115 -0.38 3.95 1.67
N PRO A 116 0.43 3.02 1.14
CA PRO A 116 0.03 2.19 0.02
C PRO A 116 -1.03 1.16 0.46
N PHE A 117 -1.83 0.69 -0.49
CA PHE A 117 -2.73 -0.45 -0.27
C PHE A 117 -1.92 -1.74 -0.30
N GLY A 118 -2.13 -2.62 0.68
CA GLY A 118 -1.49 -3.93 0.80
C GLY A 118 -2.19 -4.78 1.84
#